data_AF-A0A672J262-F1
#
_entry.id   AF-A0A672J262-F1
#
_cell.length_a   1.000
_cell.length_b   1.000
_cell.length_c   1.000
_cell.angle_alpha   90.00
_cell.angle_beta   90.00
_cell.angle_gamma   90.00
#
_symmetry.space_group_name_H-M   'P 1'
#
loop_
_entity.id
_entity.type
_entity.pdbx_description
1 polymer ?
#
loop_
_entity_poly.entity_id
_entity_poly.type
_entity_poly.pdbx_seq_one_letter_code
_entity_poly.pdbx_strand_id
1 'polypeptide(L)'
;LVPPHLLPTNRCDLMVFFCCLSSFDGVVLVTQSHDTLPPELEFLKAPLQDYSSVDSGLGEEVVVLKVPGLPGNRLVFASTGPVNRDYDDVRRFSDAAEKGIKRALKAGMKRPLLVCPPHKDYNSNTLVAALGALHALYMPIEVREGNVKPNDFKACVLGLWTVQEAEGAKLVELANALESGRLAYRDIGGSDPERMAAPRVADYVQELFRDSPVTVEVVSDLKTLEKEYPCLAAVNRCASSVPRHQARVIKLQYCGEGPIQKTLMLVGKGITYDTGGADIKAGGIMAGMHRDKCGAAAVAGFFQILAKLKPRHLKVMGAMAMVRNSVGADCYVADELVVSRAGRRVRVGNTDAEGRMVMVDLLCEMKEKAVREVSPQLFTIATLTGHAIRAMGPNYSIIMDNGPAHRSGNAAQWQKAGEVLGDVFEVSTIRREDYEFHKGKSEYEDILQCNNLPSSATPRGHQTPAAFLIMTSGLDKVLTHLHKSLCRMKCSGSSVPFVFRRSTVWILARLCRTPTSTLPAPAVLFLVSQQEPPSSPWQPTTTCSMASKQIILNVYNLCTSS
;
A
#
# COMPACT_ATOMS: atom_id res chain seq x y z
N LEU A 1 -4.79 -33.00 -0.77
CA LEU A 1 -6.07 -33.53 -0.23
C LEU A 1 -6.11 -33.21 1.26
N VAL A 2 -7.21 -32.65 1.78
CA VAL A 2 -7.43 -32.35 3.22
C VAL A 2 -8.90 -32.65 3.54
N PRO A 3 -9.27 -33.20 4.72
CA PRO A 3 -10.65 -33.66 4.99
C PRO A 3 -11.69 -32.54 5.16
N PRO A 4 -12.97 -32.77 4.84
CA PRO A 4 -14.02 -31.76 4.77
C PRO A 4 -14.66 -31.44 6.13
N HIS A 5 -13.86 -31.12 7.15
CA HIS A 5 -14.33 -30.96 8.54
C HIS A 5 -13.93 -29.63 9.20
N LEU A 6 -13.14 -28.78 8.51
CA LEU A 6 -12.64 -27.51 9.02
C LEU A 6 -13.01 -26.35 8.06
N LEU A 7 -14.28 -25.94 8.12
CA LEU A 7 -14.78 -24.71 7.51
C LEU A 7 -15.15 -23.70 8.61
N PRO A 8 -14.33 -22.65 8.83
CA PRO A 8 -14.72 -21.52 9.65
C PRO A 8 -15.85 -20.72 9.00
N THR A 9 -16.79 -20.29 9.82
CA THR A 9 -17.97 -19.47 9.50
C THR A 9 -17.73 -18.32 8.52
N ASN A 10 -18.54 -18.26 7.45
CA ASN A 10 -18.88 -17.06 6.67
C ASN A 10 -17.75 -16.16 6.11
N ARG A 11 -16.53 -16.68 5.90
CA ARG A 11 -15.52 -16.02 5.05
C ARG A 11 -15.14 -16.88 3.85
N CYS A 12 -15.62 -16.49 2.66
CA CYS A 12 -15.12 -17.04 1.40
C CYS A 12 -13.78 -16.39 1.04
N ASP A 13 -12.70 -16.81 1.72
CA ASP A 13 -11.33 -16.57 1.24
C ASP A 13 -11.20 -17.17 -0.18
N LEU A 14 -10.75 -16.38 -1.15
CA LEU A 14 -10.58 -16.81 -2.54
C LEU A 14 -9.36 -17.74 -2.66
N MET A 15 -9.55 -19.01 -2.30
CA MET A 15 -8.50 -20.02 -2.36
C MET A 15 -8.13 -20.36 -3.79
N VAL A 16 -6.92 -20.00 -4.20
CA VAL A 16 -6.25 -20.51 -5.40
C VAL A 16 -5.84 -21.96 -5.15
N PHE A 17 -6.29 -22.89 -6.00
CA PHE A 17 -6.00 -24.33 -5.91
C PHE A 17 -5.18 -24.83 -7.09
N PHE A 18 -4.19 -25.69 -6.80
CA PHE A 18 -3.57 -26.58 -7.80
C PHE A 18 -4.47 -27.80 -8.01
N CYS A 19 -4.84 -28.10 -9.26
CA CYS A 19 -5.68 -29.24 -9.60
C CYS A 19 -5.58 -29.57 -11.10
N CYS A 20 -6.05 -30.76 -11.50
CA CYS A 20 -6.09 -31.20 -12.89
C CYS A 20 -6.90 -30.24 -13.79
N LEU A 21 -6.56 -30.15 -15.08
CA LEU A 21 -7.19 -29.25 -16.05
C LEU A 21 -8.73 -29.36 -16.08
N SER A 22 -9.27 -30.56 -15.87
CA SER A 22 -10.72 -30.84 -15.79
C SER A 22 -11.47 -30.09 -14.67
N SER A 23 -10.76 -29.45 -13.74
CA SER A 23 -11.33 -28.69 -12.62
C SER A 23 -11.58 -27.20 -12.92
N PHE A 24 -11.24 -26.72 -14.12
CA PHE A 24 -11.40 -25.33 -14.56
C PHE A 24 -12.48 -25.21 -15.66
N ASP A 25 -12.97 -24.00 -15.93
CA ASP A 25 -14.01 -23.74 -16.96
C ASP A 25 -13.59 -22.78 -18.08
N GLY A 26 -12.29 -22.51 -18.15
CA GLY A 26 -11.63 -21.77 -19.23
C GLY A 26 -10.18 -21.43 -18.91
N VAL A 27 -9.39 -21.19 -19.97
CA VAL A 27 -8.01 -20.69 -19.86
C VAL A 27 -7.98 -19.20 -20.16
N VAL A 28 -7.15 -18.45 -19.44
CA VAL A 28 -6.87 -17.03 -19.68
C VAL A 28 -5.37 -16.88 -19.91
N LEU A 29 -4.97 -16.79 -21.18
CA LEU A 29 -3.58 -16.70 -21.60
C LEU A 29 -3.13 -15.25 -21.70
N VAL A 30 -2.05 -14.93 -21.00
CA VAL A 30 -1.36 -13.64 -20.97
C VAL A 30 0.07 -13.83 -21.49
N THR A 31 0.38 -13.18 -22.62
CA THR A 31 1.68 -13.28 -23.32
C THR A 31 1.85 -12.07 -24.25
N GLN A 32 3.06 -11.84 -24.78
CA GLN A 32 3.28 -10.85 -25.83
C GLN A 32 2.67 -11.32 -27.16
N SER A 33 3.15 -12.45 -27.69
CA SER A 33 2.57 -13.12 -28.86
C SER A 33 2.24 -14.59 -28.56
N HIS A 34 1.51 -15.22 -29.47
CA HIS A 34 1.35 -16.66 -29.52
C HIS A 34 2.63 -17.36 -30.03
N ASP A 35 3.43 -16.72 -30.89
CA ASP A 35 4.70 -17.28 -31.40
C ASP A 35 5.70 -17.62 -30.28
N THR A 36 5.73 -16.77 -29.25
CA THR A 36 6.65 -16.82 -28.11
C THR A 36 6.18 -17.74 -26.98
N LEU A 37 5.20 -18.61 -27.22
CA LEU A 37 4.79 -19.61 -26.24
C LEU A 37 5.87 -20.70 -26.05
N PRO A 38 6.08 -21.19 -24.81
CA PRO A 38 7.01 -22.27 -24.52
C PRO A 38 6.43 -23.64 -24.96
N PRO A 39 7.26 -24.69 -25.07
CA PRO A 39 6.85 -25.99 -25.64
C PRO A 39 5.64 -26.64 -24.97
N GLU A 40 5.46 -26.44 -23.66
CA GLU A 40 4.32 -26.94 -22.88
C GLU A 40 2.98 -26.30 -23.29
N LEU A 41 3.02 -25.20 -24.05
CA LEU A 41 1.87 -24.43 -24.53
C LEU A 41 1.83 -24.33 -26.07
N GLU A 42 2.71 -25.05 -26.78
CA GLU A 42 2.81 -25.02 -28.25
C GLU A 42 1.48 -25.33 -28.95
N PHE A 43 0.68 -26.22 -28.35
CA PHE A 43 -0.64 -26.62 -28.83
C PHE A 43 -1.67 -25.46 -28.89
N LEU A 44 -1.40 -24.33 -28.23
CA LEU A 44 -2.24 -23.12 -28.31
C LEU A 44 -1.90 -22.24 -29.52
N LYS A 45 -0.77 -22.45 -30.21
CA LYS A 45 -0.38 -21.62 -31.36
C LYS A 45 -1.34 -21.78 -32.53
N ALA A 46 -1.62 -23.00 -32.97
CA ALA A 46 -2.48 -23.23 -34.14
C ALA A 46 -3.90 -22.63 -33.98
N PRO A 47 -4.62 -22.78 -32.86
CA PRO A 47 -5.91 -22.10 -32.65
C PRO A 47 -5.82 -20.56 -32.62
N LEU A 48 -4.70 -19.99 -32.19
CA LEU A 48 -4.50 -18.53 -32.20
C LEU A 48 -4.11 -18.02 -33.59
N GLN A 49 -3.34 -18.79 -34.36
CA GLN A 49 -2.98 -18.49 -35.74
C GLN A 49 -4.20 -18.57 -36.67
N ASP A 50 -5.05 -19.61 -36.51
CA ASP A 50 -6.34 -19.75 -37.19
C ASP A 50 -7.22 -18.50 -36.95
N TYR A 51 -7.38 -18.09 -35.68
CA TYR A 51 -8.12 -16.88 -35.33
C TYR A 51 -7.50 -15.59 -35.88
N SER A 52 -6.16 -15.48 -35.91
CA SER A 52 -5.46 -14.31 -36.48
C SER A 52 -5.71 -14.11 -37.97
N SER A 53 -6.09 -15.17 -38.69
CA SER A 53 -6.43 -15.09 -40.11
C SER A 53 -7.80 -14.45 -40.39
N VAL A 54 -8.68 -14.36 -39.37
CA VAL A 54 -10.05 -13.83 -39.48
C VAL A 54 -10.30 -12.55 -38.65
N ASP A 55 -9.49 -12.28 -37.62
CA ASP A 55 -9.61 -11.09 -36.78
C ASP A 55 -8.23 -10.49 -36.46
N SER A 56 -7.93 -9.37 -37.12
CA SER A 56 -6.69 -8.61 -36.95
C SER A 56 -6.56 -7.92 -35.59
N GLY A 57 -7.61 -7.91 -34.75
CA GLY A 57 -7.57 -7.40 -33.38
C GLY A 57 -6.81 -8.31 -32.40
N LEU A 58 -6.39 -9.51 -32.82
CA LEU A 58 -5.61 -10.45 -32.01
C LEU A 58 -4.22 -9.88 -31.66
N GLY A 59 -4.13 -9.22 -30.50
CA GLY A 59 -2.91 -8.56 -30.02
C GLY A 59 -3.19 -7.17 -29.44
N GLU A 60 -4.25 -6.52 -29.90
CA GLU A 60 -4.71 -5.22 -29.39
C GLU A 60 -5.84 -5.40 -28.38
N GLU A 61 -6.81 -6.28 -28.70
CA GLU A 61 -7.99 -6.55 -27.91
C GLU A 61 -8.01 -7.93 -27.24
N VAL A 62 -8.91 -8.10 -26.27
CA VAL A 62 -9.05 -9.34 -25.49
C VAL A 62 -10.19 -10.21 -26.03
N VAL A 63 -9.81 -11.20 -26.82
CA VAL A 63 -10.70 -12.09 -27.56
C VAL A 63 -11.01 -13.38 -26.80
N VAL A 64 -12.04 -14.12 -27.24
CA VAL A 64 -12.42 -15.42 -26.68
C VAL A 64 -12.68 -16.43 -27.79
N LEU A 65 -11.90 -17.49 -27.80
CA LEU A 65 -11.90 -18.56 -28.78
C LEU A 65 -12.56 -19.83 -28.19
N LYS A 66 -13.21 -20.61 -29.05
CA LYS A 66 -13.61 -21.99 -28.73
C LYS A 66 -12.46 -22.92 -29.13
N VAL A 67 -11.77 -23.50 -28.15
CA VAL A 67 -10.65 -24.43 -28.39
C VAL A 67 -11.02 -25.79 -27.82
N PRO A 68 -11.32 -26.80 -28.66
CA PRO A 68 -11.66 -28.14 -28.20
C PRO A 68 -10.56 -28.76 -27.32
N GLY A 69 -10.97 -29.45 -26.25
CA GLY A 69 -10.04 -30.13 -25.33
C GLY A 69 -9.46 -29.22 -24.22
N LEU A 70 -9.59 -27.90 -24.32
CA LEU A 70 -9.35 -27.02 -23.17
C LEU A 70 -10.45 -27.13 -22.10
N PRO A 71 -10.16 -26.74 -20.85
CA PRO A 71 -11.18 -26.55 -19.81
C PRO A 71 -12.34 -25.67 -20.33
N GLY A 72 -13.58 -26.15 -20.18
CA GLY A 72 -14.78 -25.51 -20.74
C GLY A 72 -14.82 -25.34 -22.28
N ASN A 73 -13.83 -25.87 -23.01
CA ASN A 73 -13.51 -25.58 -24.42
C ASN A 73 -13.30 -24.08 -24.73
N ARG A 74 -12.81 -23.28 -23.76
CA ARG A 74 -12.70 -21.81 -23.89
C ARG A 74 -11.26 -21.33 -23.65
N LEU A 75 -10.76 -20.50 -24.56
CA LEU A 75 -9.53 -19.73 -24.39
C LEU A 75 -9.86 -18.23 -24.43
N VAL A 76 -9.50 -17.47 -23.40
CA VAL A 76 -9.37 -16.01 -23.47
C VAL A 76 -7.92 -15.69 -23.79
N PHE A 77 -7.68 -14.94 -24.87
CA PHE A 77 -6.35 -14.42 -25.17
C PHE A 77 -6.28 -12.94 -24.80
N ALA A 78 -5.34 -12.58 -23.93
CA ALA A 78 -5.13 -11.22 -23.47
C ALA A 78 -3.65 -10.84 -23.67
N SER A 79 -3.32 -10.27 -24.83
CA SER A 79 -1.94 -9.85 -25.09
C SER A 79 -1.51 -8.74 -24.13
N THR A 80 -0.23 -8.75 -23.75
CA THR A 80 0.42 -7.61 -23.09
C THR A 80 0.62 -6.43 -24.04
N GLY A 81 0.57 -6.67 -25.35
CA GLY A 81 1.27 -5.88 -26.36
C GLY A 81 2.78 -6.12 -26.28
N PRO A 82 3.59 -5.35 -27.03
CA PRO A 82 5.04 -5.31 -26.85
C PRO A 82 5.41 -4.98 -25.40
N VAL A 83 6.51 -5.57 -24.92
CA VAL A 83 7.08 -5.34 -23.57
C VAL A 83 8.58 -5.04 -23.65
N ASN A 84 9.01 -4.44 -24.75
CA ASN A 84 10.41 -4.22 -25.12
C ASN A 84 10.70 -2.78 -25.58
N ARG A 85 9.78 -1.84 -25.29
CA ARG A 85 9.94 -0.40 -25.57
C ARG A 85 10.51 0.28 -24.33
N ASP A 86 11.19 1.41 -24.51
CA ASP A 86 11.89 2.15 -23.43
C ASP A 86 11.01 2.58 -22.24
N TYR A 87 9.68 2.51 -22.36
CA TYR A 87 8.69 2.83 -21.34
C TYR A 87 7.85 1.63 -20.84
N ASP A 88 8.14 0.41 -21.31
CA ASP A 88 7.43 -0.79 -20.85
C ASP A 88 7.92 -1.24 -19.47
N ASP A 89 6.99 -1.66 -18.63
CA ASP A 89 7.27 -2.23 -17.31
C ASP A 89 6.33 -3.39 -16.97
N VAL A 90 6.60 -4.08 -15.86
CA VAL A 90 5.90 -5.30 -15.43
C VAL A 90 4.39 -5.13 -15.25
N ARG A 91 3.88 -3.89 -15.08
CA ARG A 91 2.43 -3.57 -15.08
C ARG A 91 1.75 -4.02 -16.37
N ARG A 92 2.46 -4.15 -17.49
CA ARG A 92 1.93 -4.68 -18.76
C ARG A 92 1.29 -6.07 -18.63
N PHE A 93 1.81 -6.91 -17.74
CA PHE A 93 1.25 -8.23 -17.44
C PHE A 93 0.03 -8.17 -16.50
N SER A 94 0.04 -7.27 -15.51
CA SER A 94 -1.13 -6.98 -14.65
C SER A 94 -2.31 -6.44 -15.46
N ASP A 95 -2.04 -5.45 -16.32
CA ASP A 95 -2.99 -4.84 -17.24
C ASP A 95 -3.72 -5.87 -18.11
N ALA A 96 -2.94 -6.77 -18.72
CA ALA A 96 -3.45 -7.81 -19.61
C ALA A 96 -4.24 -8.86 -18.84
N ALA A 97 -3.74 -9.34 -17.70
CA ALA A 97 -4.45 -10.28 -16.84
C ALA A 97 -5.76 -9.72 -16.30
N GLU A 98 -5.81 -8.44 -15.92
CA GLU A 98 -7.03 -7.78 -15.46
C GLU A 98 -8.08 -7.66 -16.59
N LYS A 99 -7.66 -7.25 -17.80
CA LYS A 99 -8.55 -7.27 -18.98
C LYS A 99 -9.03 -8.70 -19.28
N GLY A 100 -8.12 -9.67 -19.23
CA GLY A 100 -8.35 -11.11 -19.46
C GLY A 100 -9.42 -11.67 -18.53
N ILE A 101 -9.26 -11.51 -17.21
CA ILE A 101 -10.27 -11.94 -16.24
C ILE A 101 -11.60 -11.20 -16.44
N LYS A 102 -11.59 -9.88 -16.72
CA LYS A 102 -12.83 -9.14 -17.03
C LYS A 102 -13.55 -9.70 -18.26
N ARG A 103 -12.82 -10.17 -19.28
CA ARG A 103 -13.40 -10.83 -20.47
C ARG A 103 -13.85 -12.27 -20.18
N ALA A 104 -13.13 -13.01 -19.35
CA ALA A 104 -13.44 -14.36 -18.88
C ALA A 104 -14.76 -14.40 -18.09
N LEU A 105 -14.93 -13.49 -17.12
CA LEU A 105 -16.19 -13.33 -16.37
C LEU A 105 -17.37 -13.04 -17.31
N LYS A 106 -17.17 -12.14 -18.30
CA LYS A 106 -18.16 -11.86 -19.37
C LYS A 106 -18.44 -13.06 -20.29
N ALA A 107 -17.54 -14.05 -20.36
CA ALA A 107 -17.74 -15.30 -21.09
C ALA A 107 -18.42 -16.40 -20.24
N GLY A 108 -18.82 -16.09 -18.99
CA GLY A 108 -19.40 -17.07 -18.08
C GLY A 108 -18.39 -18.08 -17.55
N MET A 109 -17.13 -17.66 -17.34
CA MET A 109 -16.16 -18.42 -16.54
C MET A 109 -16.34 -18.09 -15.06
N LYS A 110 -16.43 -19.11 -14.21
CA LYS A 110 -16.41 -19.04 -12.74
C LYS A 110 -15.16 -19.69 -12.16
N ARG A 111 -14.38 -20.44 -12.94
CA ARG A 111 -13.19 -21.19 -12.55
C ARG A 111 -12.06 -21.02 -13.60
N PRO A 112 -11.63 -19.79 -13.91
CA PRO A 112 -10.57 -19.56 -14.90
C PRO A 112 -9.18 -20.04 -14.42
N LEU A 113 -8.40 -20.61 -15.33
CA LEU A 113 -6.96 -20.86 -15.17
C LEU A 113 -6.16 -19.76 -15.85
N LEU A 114 -5.43 -18.95 -15.08
CA LEU A 114 -4.52 -17.94 -15.60
C LEU A 114 -3.19 -18.58 -16.03
N VAL A 115 -2.81 -18.35 -17.28
CA VAL A 115 -1.53 -18.79 -17.87
C VAL A 115 -0.73 -17.56 -18.23
N CYS A 116 0.37 -17.31 -17.52
CA CYS A 116 1.30 -16.21 -17.79
C CYS A 116 2.74 -16.76 -17.75
N PRO A 117 3.30 -17.19 -18.90
CA PRO A 117 4.63 -17.79 -18.94
C PRO A 117 5.72 -16.85 -18.41
N PRO A 118 6.77 -17.36 -17.74
CA PRO A 118 7.86 -16.52 -17.24
C PRO A 118 8.53 -15.70 -18.35
N HIS A 119 8.71 -14.40 -18.14
CA HIS A 119 9.34 -13.52 -19.12
C HIS A 119 10.81 -13.22 -18.77
N LYS A 120 11.72 -13.42 -19.73
CA LYS A 120 13.18 -13.33 -19.56
C LYS A 120 13.68 -12.03 -18.90
N ASP A 121 13.01 -10.91 -19.17
CA ASP A 121 13.40 -9.57 -18.67
C ASP A 121 12.60 -9.15 -17.42
N TYR A 122 11.51 -9.86 -17.08
CA TYR A 122 10.58 -9.50 -16.02
C TYR A 122 10.26 -10.72 -15.12
N ASN A 123 11.22 -11.12 -14.29
CA ASN A 123 11.16 -12.33 -13.44
C ASN A 123 9.93 -12.45 -12.50
N SER A 124 9.17 -11.36 -12.29
CA SER A 124 7.96 -11.35 -11.46
C SER A 124 6.66 -11.23 -12.27
N ASN A 125 6.71 -11.35 -13.60
CA ASN A 125 5.57 -11.14 -14.48
C ASN A 125 4.38 -12.08 -14.19
N THR A 126 4.61 -13.36 -13.89
CA THR A 126 3.54 -14.30 -13.53
C THR A 126 2.83 -13.90 -12.23
N LEU A 127 3.58 -13.40 -11.24
CA LEU A 127 3.00 -12.89 -9.98
C LEU A 127 2.23 -11.58 -10.20
N VAL A 128 2.79 -10.65 -10.99
CA VAL A 128 2.14 -9.37 -11.29
C VAL A 128 0.89 -9.56 -12.15
N ALA A 129 0.89 -10.54 -13.06
CA ALA A 129 -0.32 -11.01 -13.75
C ALA A 129 -1.35 -11.60 -12.77
N ALA A 130 -0.94 -12.46 -11.83
CA ALA A 130 -1.85 -12.98 -10.80
C ALA A 130 -2.47 -11.85 -9.96
N LEU A 131 -1.71 -10.82 -9.59
CA LEU A 131 -2.23 -9.64 -8.88
C LEU A 131 -3.15 -8.77 -9.75
N GLY A 132 -2.94 -8.71 -11.07
CA GLY A 132 -3.87 -8.08 -12.01
C GLY A 132 -5.19 -8.84 -12.15
N ALA A 133 -5.11 -10.17 -12.27
CA ALA A 133 -6.26 -11.07 -12.28
C ALA A 133 -7.08 -10.97 -10.99
N LEU A 134 -6.44 -11.05 -9.82
CA LEU A 134 -7.09 -10.94 -8.51
C LEU A 134 -7.71 -9.55 -8.29
N HIS A 135 -7.13 -8.48 -8.86
CA HIS A 135 -7.75 -7.15 -8.81
C HIS A 135 -9.11 -7.11 -9.52
N ALA A 136 -9.27 -7.80 -10.66
CA ALA A 136 -10.56 -7.92 -11.33
C ALA A 136 -11.58 -8.73 -10.50
N LEU A 137 -11.12 -9.71 -9.71
CA LEU A 137 -11.95 -10.57 -8.86
C LEU A 137 -12.36 -9.92 -7.53
N TYR A 138 -11.67 -8.86 -7.06
CA TYR A 138 -12.02 -8.16 -5.82
C TYR A 138 -13.49 -7.70 -5.81
N MET A 139 -14.18 -7.96 -4.69
CA MET A 139 -15.57 -7.59 -4.45
C MET A 139 -15.62 -6.63 -3.25
N PRO A 140 -16.08 -5.36 -3.41
CA PRO A 140 -16.13 -4.38 -2.32
C PRO A 140 -16.93 -4.87 -1.12
N ILE A 141 -16.52 -4.45 0.09
CA ILE A 141 -17.16 -4.88 1.34
C ILE A 141 -18.65 -4.50 1.39
N GLU A 142 -19.05 -3.38 0.80
CA GLU A 142 -20.46 -2.97 0.63
C GLU A 142 -21.28 -4.00 -0.16
N VAL A 143 -20.66 -4.65 -1.16
CA VAL A 143 -21.28 -5.72 -1.93
C VAL A 143 -21.33 -6.98 -1.08
N ARG A 144 -20.22 -7.34 -0.41
CA ARG A 144 -20.11 -8.57 0.40
C ARG A 144 -21.01 -8.59 1.63
N GLU A 145 -21.32 -7.43 2.21
CA GLU A 145 -22.26 -7.25 3.33
C GLU A 145 -23.72 -7.06 2.87
N GLY A 146 -23.98 -7.04 1.57
CA GLY A 146 -25.32 -7.28 1.03
C GLY A 146 -25.76 -8.73 1.21
N ASN A 147 -26.99 -9.06 0.77
CA ASN A 147 -27.54 -10.43 0.82
C ASN A 147 -26.92 -11.35 -0.26
N VAL A 148 -25.60 -11.52 -0.23
CA VAL A 148 -24.78 -12.26 -1.20
C VAL A 148 -24.96 -13.76 -1.01
N LYS A 149 -25.37 -14.43 -2.09
CA LYS A 149 -25.38 -15.90 -2.18
C LYS A 149 -24.02 -16.39 -2.71
N PRO A 150 -23.62 -17.65 -2.44
CA PRO A 150 -22.34 -18.19 -2.92
C PRO A 150 -22.11 -18.09 -4.44
N ASN A 151 -23.16 -18.03 -5.25
CA ASN A 151 -23.06 -17.89 -6.72
C ASN A 151 -22.78 -16.45 -7.19
N ASP A 152 -22.95 -15.45 -6.31
CA ASP A 152 -22.84 -14.02 -6.64
C ASP A 152 -21.37 -13.56 -6.64
N PHE A 153 -20.47 -14.33 -6.00
CA PHE A 153 -19.03 -14.17 -6.13
C PHE A 153 -18.61 -14.28 -7.60
N LYS A 154 -17.74 -13.36 -8.05
CA LYS A 154 -17.31 -13.26 -9.46
C LYS A 154 -16.76 -14.59 -10.00
N ALA A 155 -15.83 -15.20 -9.28
CA ALA A 155 -15.28 -16.52 -9.55
C ALA A 155 -15.16 -17.32 -8.24
N CYS A 156 -15.21 -18.65 -8.33
CA CYS A 156 -15.09 -19.57 -7.19
C CYS A 156 -13.64 -19.99 -6.94
N VAL A 157 -12.79 -19.94 -7.97
CA VAL A 157 -11.35 -20.19 -7.91
C VAL A 157 -10.69 -19.41 -9.04
N LEU A 158 -9.45 -18.96 -8.82
CA LEU A 158 -8.51 -18.61 -9.87
C LEU A 158 -7.42 -19.69 -9.86
N GLY A 159 -7.19 -20.37 -10.98
CA GLY A 159 -6.01 -21.22 -11.13
C GLY A 159 -4.80 -20.39 -11.58
N LEU A 160 -3.59 -20.80 -11.19
CA LEU A 160 -2.34 -20.28 -11.74
C LEU A 160 -1.57 -21.44 -12.39
N TRP A 161 -1.11 -21.26 -13.62
CA TRP A 161 -0.26 -22.22 -14.32
C TRP A 161 1.23 -21.94 -14.07
N THR A 162 1.98 -22.99 -13.78
CA THR A 162 3.46 -23.02 -13.70
C THR A 162 3.98 -24.31 -14.32
N VAL A 163 5.24 -24.33 -14.75
CA VAL A 163 5.90 -25.55 -15.28
C VAL A 163 6.19 -26.55 -14.14
N GLN A 164 6.57 -26.06 -12.96
CA GLN A 164 6.84 -26.90 -11.78
C GLN A 164 5.80 -26.68 -10.68
N GLU A 165 5.35 -27.77 -10.03
CA GLU A 165 4.39 -27.72 -8.91
C GLU A 165 4.95 -26.99 -7.68
N ALA A 166 6.24 -27.20 -7.36
CA ALA A 166 6.90 -26.57 -6.22
C ALA A 166 7.06 -25.04 -6.37
N GLU A 167 7.18 -24.55 -7.61
CA GLU A 167 7.16 -23.12 -7.92
C GLU A 167 5.73 -22.58 -7.84
N GLY A 168 4.76 -23.34 -8.36
CA GLY A 168 3.33 -23.04 -8.25
C GLY A 168 2.87 -22.88 -6.80
N ALA A 169 3.22 -23.81 -5.90
CA ALA A 169 2.88 -23.73 -4.49
C ALA A 169 3.37 -22.42 -3.83
N LYS A 170 4.62 -22.03 -4.07
CA LYS A 170 5.21 -20.78 -3.55
C LYS A 170 4.58 -19.53 -4.16
N LEU A 171 4.32 -19.55 -5.47
CA LEU A 171 3.63 -18.46 -6.18
C LEU A 171 2.21 -18.27 -5.62
N VAL A 172 1.50 -19.36 -5.36
CA VAL A 172 0.14 -19.37 -4.79
C VAL A 172 0.13 -18.85 -3.36
N GLU A 173 1.03 -19.33 -2.50
CA GLU A 173 1.19 -18.83 -1.13
C GLU A 173 1.43 -17.32 -1.10
N LEU A 174 2.41 -16.85 -1.90
CA LEU A 174 2.78 -15.45 -2.00
C LEU A 174 1.64 -14.59 -2.57
N ALA A 175 0.99 -15.02 -3.65
CA ALA A 175 -0.14 -14.30 -4.26
C ALA A 175 -1.35 -14.21 -3.31
N ASN A 176 -1.70 -15.30 -2.61
CA ASN A 176 -2.79 -15.31 -1.62
C ASN A 176 -2.47 -14.35 -0.45
N ALA A 177 -1.22 -14.35 0.03
CA ALA A 177 -0.81 -13.45 1.10
C ALA A 177 -0.87 -11.97 0.65
N LEU A 178 -0.29 -11.65 -0.52
CA LEU A 178 -0.30 -10.32 -1.13
C LEU A 178 -1.73 -9.82 -1.43
N GLU A 179 -2.66 -10.69 -1.84
CA GLU A 179 -4.06 -10.32 -2.05
C GLU A 179 -4.81 -10.13 -0.74
N SER A 180 -4.56 -10.95 0.29
CA SER A 180 -5.27 -10.84 1.57
C SER A 180 -5.02 -9.50 2.26
N GLY A 181 -3.81 -8.93 2.15
CA GLY A 181 -3.52 -7.57 2.59
C GLY A 181 -4.07 -6.47 1.66
N ARG A 182 -4.12 -6.70 0.34
CA ARG A 182 -4.84 -5.79 -0.60
C ARG A 182 -6.33 -5.73 -0.28
N LEU A 183 -6.94 -6.84 0.12
CA LEU A 183 -8.34 -6.92 0.51
C LEU A 183 -8.57 -6.12 1.79
N ALA A 184 -7.79 -6.33 2.85
CA ALA A 184 -7.86 -5.52 4.07
C ALA A 184 -7.62 -4.01 3.81
N TYR A 185 -6.64 -3.68 2.94
CA TYR A 185 -6.38 -2.31 2.51
C TYR A 185 -7.57 -1.67 1.76
N ARG A 186 -8.21 -2.40 0.84
CA ARG A 186 -9.35 -1.90 0.05
C ARG A 186 -10.64 -1.84 0.88
N ASP A 187 -10.85 -2.79 1.77
CA ASP A 187 -11.98 -2.81 2.69
C ASP A 187 -11.90 -1.61 3.64
N ILE A 188 -10.78 -1.42 4.34
CA ILE A 188 -10.63 -0.28 5.25
C ILE A 188 -10.56 1.02 4.45
N GLY A 189 -9.69 1.15 3.45
CA GLY A 189 -9.40 2.42 2.78
C GLY A 189 -10.43 2.84 1.72
N GLY A 190 -11.04 1.89 1.01
CA GLY A 190 -11.96 2.17 -0.09
C GLY A 190 -13.44 2.28 0.30
N SER A 191 -13.79 1.87 1.52
CA SER A 191 -15.18 1.79 2.00
C SER A 191 -15.75 3.12 2.49
N ASP A 192 -17.09 3.17 2.54
CA ASP A 192 -17.88 4.29 3.01
C ASP A 192 -17.47 4.78 4.43
N PRO A 193 -17.68 6.07 4.76
CA PRO A 193 -17.13 6.67 5.97
C PRO A 193 -17.84 6.25 7.28
N GLU A 194 -18.94 5.51 7.20
CA GLU A 194 -19.69 5.04 8.38
C GLU A 194 -19.41 3.55 8.66
N ARG A 195 -19.37 2.71 7.62
CA ARG A 195 -18.95 1.31 7.71
C ARG A 195 -17.51 1.17 8.17
N MET A 196 -16.64 2.09 7.74
CA MET A 196 -15.25 2.21 8.18
C MET A 196 -15.00 3.55 8.88
N ALA A 197 -15.87 3.89 9.84
CA ALA A 197 -15.62 4.89 10.88
C ALA A 197 -14.60 4.36 11.92
N ALA A 198 -14.00 5.24 12.73
CA ALA A 198 -12.86 4.89 13.58
C ALA A 198 -13.09 3.71 14.56
N PRO A 199 -14.25 3.57 15.24
CA PRO A 199 -14.57 2.37 16.02
C PRO A 199 -14.71 1.11 15.15
N ARG A 200 -15.37 1.21 13.99
CA ARG A 200 -15.61 0.09 13.08
C ARG A 200 -14.34 -0.48 12.46
N VAL A 201 -13.34 0.38 12.21
CA VAL A 201 -12.00 -0.06 11.79
C VAL A 201 -11.29 -0.82 12.92
N ALA A 202 -11.51 -0.45 14.19
CA ALA A 202 -10.99 -1.24 15.31
C ALA A 202 -11.67 -2.61 15.40
N ASP A 203 -13.01 -2.67 15.29
CA ASP A 203 -13.77 -3.92 15.24
C ASP A 203 -13.24 -4.84 14.11
N TYR A 204 -13.12 -4.31 12.90
CA TYR A 204 -12.65 -5.04 11.71
C TYR A 204 -11.20 -5.54 11.88
N VAL A 205 -10.30 -4.74 12.46
CA VAL A 205 -8.89 -5.11 12.65
C VAL A 205 -8.73 -6.15 13.76
N GLN A 206 -9.52 -6.09 14.83
CA GLN A 206 -9.56 -7.15 15.85
C GLN A 206 -10.13 -8.46 15.27
N GLU A 207 -11.20 -8.38 14.47
CA GLU A 207 -11.80 -9.52 13.75
C GLU A 207 -10.85 -10.10 12.68
N LEU A 208 -10.04 -9.27 12.02
CA LEU A 208 -9.04 -9.71 11.03
C LEU A 208 -7.92 -10.54 11.67
N PHE A 209 -7.50 -10.18 12.88
CA PHE A 209 -6.30 -10.74 13.53
C PHE A 209 -6.55 -11.68 14.72
N ARG A 210 -7.82 -11.94 15.11
CA ARG A 210 -8.19 -12.82 16.25
C ARG A 210 -7.34 -14.09 16.34
N ASP A 211 -7.28 -14.85 15.25
CA ASP A 211 -6.67 -16.18 15.19
C ASP A 211 -5.29 -16.14 14.48
N SER A 212 -4.52 -15.09 14.74
CA SER A 212 -3.27 -14.76 14.03
C SER A 212 -2.08 -14.50 14.98
N PRO A 213 -0.82 -14.50 14.49
CA PRO A 213 0.34 -14.11 15.28
C PRO A 213 0.49 -12.58 15.43
N VAL A 214 -0.56 -11.80 15.15
CA VAL A 214 -0.58 -10.33 15.30
C VAL A 214 -1.38 -9.95 16.55
N THR A 215 -0.71 -9.39 17.55
CA THR A 215 -1.37 -8.78 18.72
C THR A 215 -2.03 -7.47 18.31
N VAL A 216 -3.27 -7.22 18.76
CA VAL A 216 -3.99 -5.95 18.56
C VAL A 216 -4.29 -5.28 19.92
N GLU A 217 -3.87 -4.03 20.07
CA GLU A 217 -4.21 -3.14 21.19
C GLU A 217 -5.06 -1.98 20.64
N VAL A 218 -6.16 -1.62 21.31
CA VAL A 218 -7.03 -0.50 20.89
C VAL A 218 -7.16 0.49 22.03
N VAL A 219 -6.63 1.70 21.84
CA VAL A 219 -6.87 2.83 22.75
C VAL A 219 -8.13 3.55 22.30
N SER A 220 -9.15 3.54 23.16
CA SER A 220 -10.49 4.10 22.90
C SER A 220 -10.98 5.09 23.97
N ASP A 221 -10.38 5.10 25.16
CA ASP A 221 -10.70 6.07 26.21
C ASP A 221 -10.21 7.48 25.83
N LEU A 222 -11.13 8.45 25.88
CA LEU A 222 -10.86 9.83 25.45
C LEU A 222 -9.80 10.51 26.31
N LYS A 223 -9.77 10.29 27.63
CA LYS A 223 -8.77 10.89 28.53
C LYS A 223 -7.36 10.36 28.27
N THR A 224 -7.25 9.08 27.93
CA THR A 224 -6.00 8.45 27.49
C THR A 224 -5.57 9.01 26.13
N LEU A 225 -6.49 9.24 25.20
CA LEU A 225 -6.18 9.89 23.92
C LEU A 225 -5.72 11.35 24.10
N GLU A 226 -6.39 12.13 24.94
CA GLU A 226 -6.01 13.51 25.30
C GLU A 226 -4.62 13.59 25.94
N LYS A 227 -4.30 12.67 26.86
CA LYS A 227 -3.04 12.64 27.59
C LYS A 227 -1.87 12.12 26.76
N GLU A 228 -2.05 11.01 26.03
CA GLU A 228 -0.96 10.31 25.35
C GLU A 228 -0.78 10.78 23.89
N TYR A 229 -1.83 11.34 23.28
CA TYR A 229 -1.88 11.78 21.88
C TYR A 229 -2.62 13.14 21.70
N PRO A 230 -2.19 14.22 22.37
CA PRO A 230 -2.90 15.51 22.39
C PRO A 230 -3.16 16.14 21.00
N CYS A 231 -2.26 15.99 20.03
CA CYS A 231 -2.48 16.49 18.67
C CYS A 231 -3.50 15.66 17.88
N LEU A 232 -3.66 14.36 18.21
CA LEU A 232 -4.75 13.53 17.70
C LEU A 232 -6.08 13.91 18.38
N ALA A 233 -6.06 14.13 19.70
CA ALA A 233 -7.23 14.52 20.46
C ALA A 233 -7.82 15.87 20.01
N ALA A 234 -6.98 16.85 19.65
CA ALA A 234 -7.42 18.13 19.08
C ALA A 234 -8.25 17.95 17.78
N VAL A 235 -7.75 17.14 16.83
CA VAL A 235 -8.50 16.81 15.59
C VAL A 235 -9.79 16.05 15.91
N ASN A 236 -9.75 15.16 16.90
CA ASN A 236 -10.91 14.40 17.35
C ASN A 236 -11.95 15.25 18.11
N ARG A 237 -11.64 16.48 18.56
CA ARG A 237 -12.44 17.19 19.57
C ARG A 237 -13.92 17.32 19.18
N CYS A 238 -14.22 17.77 17.95
CA CYS A 238 -15.59 17.83 17.44
C CYS A 238 -16.23 16.44 17.21
N ALA A 239 -15.45 15.41 16.86
CA ALA A 239 -15.97 14.05 16.64
C ALA A 239 -16.20 13.29 17.95
N SER A 240 -15.60 13.73 19.06
CA SER A 240 -15.60 13.04 20.36
C SER A 240 -17.00 12.91 20.98
N SER A 241 -17.88 13.87 20.71
CA SER A 241 -19.28 13.92 21.14
C SER A 241 -20.18 12.92 20.41
N VAL A 242 -19.72 12.30 19.32
CA VAL A 242 -20.48 11.34 18.51
C VAL A 242 -19.85 9.96 18.65
N PRO A 243 -20.42 9.03 19.45
CA PRO A 243 -19.76 7.75 19.81
C PRO A 243 -19.29 6.89 18.63
N ARG A 244 -20.01 6.92 17.50
CA ARG A 244 -19.64 6.21 16.26
C ARG A 244 -18.45 6.83 15.50
N HIS A 245 -18.06 8.06 15.82
CA HIS A 245 -16.96 8.80 15.14
C HIS A 245 -15.74 9.03 16.04
N GLN A 246 -15.86 8.77 17.34
CA GLN A 246 -14.77 8.84 18.31
C GLN A 246 -13.51 8.11 17.82
N ALA A 247 -12.37 8.79 17.91
CA ALA A 247 -11.08 8.28 17.51
C ALA A 247 -10.69 6.95 18.20
N ARG A 248 -9.78 6.23 17.54
CA ARG A 248 -9.11 5.03 18.05
C ARG A 248 -7.63 5.10 17.66
N VAL A 249 -6.73 4.79 18.60
CA VAL A 249 -5.36 4.41 18.24
C VAL A 249 -5.29 2.89 18.29
N ILE A 250 -5.22 2.27 17.10
CA ILE A 250 -5.07 0.81 16.98
C ILE A 250 -3.59 0.53 16.82
N LYS A 251 -3.01 -0.29 17.71
CA LYS A 251 -1.62 -0.72 17.64
C LYS A 251 -1.58 -2.21 17.30
N LEU A 252 -0.63 -2.57 16.44
CA LEU A 252 -0.41 -3.92 15.96
C LEU A 252 1.00 -4.37 16.35
N GLN A 253 1.19 -5.63 16.73
CA GLN A 253 2.53 -6.17 16.93
C GLN A 253 2.64 -7.59 16.36
N TYR A 254 3.68 -7.80 15.56
CA TYR A 254 4.11 -9.09 15.04
C TYR A 254 5.52 -9.36 15.53
N CYS A 255 5.78 -10.58 16.00
CA CYS A 255 7.08 -11.04 16.45
C CYS A 255 7.40 -12.37 15.78
N GLY A 256 8.27 -12.37 14.78
CA GLY A 256 8.72 -13.57 14.08
C GLY A 256 9.66 -14.41 14.94
N GLU A 257 9.72 -15.70 14.65
CA GLU A 257 10.50 -16.67 15.44
C GLU A 257 12.00 -16.35 15.51
N GLY A 258 12.64 -16.79 16.60
CA GLY A 258 14.08 -16.70 16.81
C GLY A 258 14.54 -15.32 17.28
N PRO A 259 15.86 -15.09 17.39
CA PRO A 259 16.40 -13.79 17.78
C PRO A 259 16.04 -12.73 16.73
N ILE A 260 15.45 -11.62 17.16
CA ILE A 260 15.09 -10.51 16.28
C ILE A 260 16.36 -9.82 15.76
N GLN A 261 16.45 -9.71 14.44
CA GLN A 261 17.56 -9.05 13.73
C GLN A 261 17.16 -7.68 13.20
N LYS A 262 15.86 -7.42 13.05
CA LYS A 262 15.30 -6.16 12.54
C LYS A 262 13.94 -5.87 13.16
N THR A 263 13.72 -4.64 13.61
CA THR A 263 12.41 -4.10 13.99
C THR A 263 11.95 -3.09 12.94
N LEU A 264 10.77 -3.30 12.35
CA LEU A 264 10.03 -2.32 11.57
C LEU A 264 8.96 -1.66 12.46
N MET A 265 8.70 -0.38 12.26
CA MET A 265 7.74 0.38 13.07
C MET A 265 6.90 1.24 12.13
N LEU A 266 5.57 1.15 12.09
CA LEU A 266 4.69 1.78 11.10
C LEU A 266 3.62 2.67 11.77
N VAL A 267 3.32 3.86 11.23
CA VAL A 267 2.33 4.82 11.79
C VAL A 267 1.42 5.40 10.69
N GLY A 268 0.24 4.82 10.49
CA GLY A 268 -0.68 5.18 9.41
C GLY A 268 -1.66 6.32 9.75
N LYS A 269 -1.79 7.32 8.87
CA LYS A 269 -2.88 8.31 8.87
C LYS A 269 -4.22 7.60 8.64
N GLY A 270 -5.13 7.71 9.60
CA GLY A 270 -6.42 7.02 9.63
C GLY A 270 -7.62 7.97 9.59
N ILE A 271 -7.59 9.04 8.80
CA ILE A 271 -8.72 9.97 8.77
C ILE A 271 -9.90 9.32 8.03
N THR A 272 -10.86 8.81 8.79
CA THR A 272 -11.97 7.99 8.30
C THR A 272 -12.93 8.73 7.38
N TYR A 273 -13.07 10.03 7.61
CA TYR A 273 -13.60 11.03 6.69
C TYR A 273 -12.98 12.38 7.05
N ASP A 274 -12.64 13.17 6.03
CA ASP A 274 -12.02 14.49 6.19
C ASP A 274 -12.94 15.59 5.65
N THR A 275 -13.44 16.46 6.54
CA THR A 275 -14.17 17.67 6.12
C THR A 275 -13.26 18.89 5.95
N GLY A 276 -12.00 18.83 6.37
CA GLY A 276 -11.11 19.99 6.56
C GLY A 276 -11.29 20.72 7.89
N GLY A 277 -12.19 20.29 8.77
CA GLY A 277 -12.46 20.96 10.05
C GLY A 277 -13.09 22.34 9.87
N ALA A 278 -12.54 23.37 10.53
CA ALA A 278 -12.95 24.77 10.37
C ALA A 278 -12.60 25.34 8.99
N ASP A 279 -11.41 25.01 8.47
CA ASP A 279 -10.96 25.24 7.09
C ASP A 279 -11.69 24.29 6.11
N ILE A 280 -13.01 24.42 6.04
CA ILE A 280 -13.91 23.47 5.40
C ILE A 280 -13.66 23.26 3.88
N LYS A 281 -13.64 22.00 3.44
CA LYS A 281 -13.57 21.61 2.02
C LYS A 281 -14.85 22.00 1.26
N ALA A 282 -14.84 23.18 0.64
CA ALA A 282 -15.93 23.70 -0.19
C ALA A 282 -15.95 23.13 -1.63
N GLY A 283 -16.96 23.51 -2.44
CA GLY A 283 -16.98 23.22 -3.88
C GLY A 283 -17.15 21.74 -4.28
N GLY A 284 -17.55 20.87 -3.35
CA GLY A 284 -17.76 19.44 -3.61
C GLY A 284 -16.51 18.56 -3.50
N ILE A 285 -15.32 19.14 -3.28
CA ILE A 285 -14.04 18.39 -3.18
C ILE A 285 -13.96 17.47 -1.96
N MET A 286 -14.94 17.53 -1.05
CA MET A 286 -15.12 16.57 0.05
C MET A 286 -15.55 15.17 -0.44
N ALA A 287 -16.03 15.06 -1.69
CA ALA A 287 -16.30 13.77 -2.32
C ALA A 287 -15.00 12.98 -2.53
N GLY A 288 -14.91 11.77 -1.97
CA GLY A 288 -13.71 10.94 -1.98
C GLY A 288 -12.93 10.92 -0.67
N MET A 289 -13.14 11.89 0.24
CA MET A 289 -12.42 12.00 1.53
C MET A 289 -12.64 10.83 2.50
N HIS A 290 -13.52 9.86 2.19
CA HIS A 290 -13.57 8.58 2.90
C HIS A 290 -12.28 7.78 2.78
N ARG A 291 -11.44 8.07 1.76
CA ARG A 291 -10.16 7.38 1.48
C ARG A 291 -9.01 7.90 2.32
N ASP A 292 -9.25 8.87 3.20
CA ASP A 292 -8.19 9.54 3.94
C ASP A 292 -7.62 8.73 5.13
N LYS A 293 -8.15 7.52 5.27
CA LYS A 293 -7.71 6.42 6.11
C LYS A 293 -6.82 5.40 5.37
N CYS A 294 -6.52 5.60 4.08
CA CYS A 294 -5.68 4.68 3.30
C CYS A 294 -4.28 4.48 3.89
N GLY A 295 -3.73 5.45 4.62
CA GLY A 295 -2.47 5.29 5.34
C GLY A 295 -2.54 4.21 6.43
N ALA A 296 -3.56 4.28 7.28
CA ALA A 296 -3.84 3.26 8.29
C ALA A 296 -4.26 1.92 7.67
N ALA A 297 -5.10 1.94 6.62
CA ALA A 297 -5.50 0.74 5.89
C ALA A 297 -4.29 -0.03 5.33
N ALA A 298 -3.26 0.69 4.89
CA ALA A 298 -2.01 0.12 4.41
C ALA A 298 -1.17 -0.52 5.54
N VAL A 299 -1.24 -0.01 6.78
CA VAL A 299 -0.62 -0.66 7.94
C VAL A 299 -1.38 -1.96 8.28
N ALA A 300 -2.71 -1.94 8.33
CA ALA A 300 -3.51 -3.15 8.55
C ALA A 300 -3.29 -4.20 7.45
N GLY A 301 -3.30 -3.77 6.18
CA GLY A 301 -2.92 -4.60 5.04
C GLY A 301 -1.51 -5.18 5.20
N PHE A 302 -0.53 -4.37 5.64
CA PHE A 302 0.84 -4.84 5.84
C PHE A 302 0.92 -6.02 6.83
N PHE A 303 0.26 -5.88 7.98
CA PHE A 303 0.24 -6.91 9.01
C PHE A 303 -0.46 -8.20 8.57
N GLN A 304 -1.37 -8.14 7.60
CA GLN A 304 -2.04 -9.33 7.06
C GLN A 304 -1.10 -10.23 6.24
N ILE A 305 -0.02 -9.72 5.62
CA ILE A 305 1.04 -10.60 5.10
C ILE A 305 1.82 -11.26 6.22
N LEU A 306 2.14 -10.52 7.29
CA LEU A 306 2.94 -11.06 8.39
C LEU A 306 2.22 -12.22 9.08
N ALA A 307 0.88 -12.11 9.21
CA ALA A 307 0.01 -13.16 9.69
C ALA A 307 0.05 -14.44 8.82
N LYS A 308 0.16 -14.29 7.48
CA LYS A 308 0.19 -15.39 6.52
C LYS A 308 1.60 -15.96 6.31
N LEU A 309 2.58 -15.14 5.88
CA LEU A 309 3.95 -15.55 5.52
C LEU A 309 4.90 -15.75 6.72
N LYS A 310 4.55 -15.24 7.90
CA LYS A 310 5.25 -15.45 9.19
C LYS A 310 6.81 -15.33 9.13
N PRO A 311 7.37 -14.22 8.62
CA PRO A 311 8.81 -14.04 8.46
C PRO A 311 9.58 -14.07 9.79
N ARG A 312 10.50 -15.04 9.93
CA ARG A 312 11.37 -15.23 11.10
C ARG A 312 12.34 -14.04 11.29
N HIS A 313 12.85 -13.86 12.51
CA HIS A 313 13.80 -12.80 12.91
C HIS A 313 13.32 -11.35 12.72
N LEU A 314 12.07 -11.13 12.35
CA LEU A 314 11.47 -9.81 12.09
C LEU A 314 10.46 -9.46 13.18
N LYS A 315 10.63 -8.31 13.83
CA LYS A 315 9.59 -7.68 14.64
C LYS A 315 8.96 -6.55 13.85
N VAL A 316 7.64 -6.39 13.94
CA VAL A 316 6.93 -5.26 13.35
C VAL A 316 5.97 -4.67 14.38
N MET A 317 6.00 -3.36 14.55
CA MET A 317 5.12 -2.60 15.43
C MET A 317 4.31 -1.61 14.58
N GLY A 318 3.00 -1.74 14.52
CA GLY A 318 2.10 -0.88 13.76
C GLY A 318 1.31 0.05 14.67
N ALA A 319 0.92 1.20 14.15
CA ALA A 319 0.00 2.13 14.76
C ALA A 319 -0.88 2.76 13.68
N MET A 320 -2.16 2.95 13.99
CA MET A 320 -3.16 3.52 13.09
C MET A 320 -3.88 4.64 13.84
N ALA A 321 -3.72 5.88 13.36
CA ALA A 321 -4.33 7.07 13.94
C ALA A 321 -5.75 7.27 13.38
N MET A 322 -6.72 6.50 13.88
CA MET A 322 -8.09 6.52 13.35
C MET A 322 -8.89 7.68 13.95
N VAL A 323 -9.29 8.66 13.14
CA VAL A 323 -10.04 9.87 13.56
C VAL A 323 -11.05 10.26 12.48
N ARG A 324 -12.02 11.13 12.79
CA ARG A 324 -12.82 11.86 11.79
C ARG A 324 -12.58 13.35 11.95
N ASN A 325 -12.03 14.02 10.94
CA ASN A 325 -11.90 15.48 10.97
C ASN A 325 -13.29 16.08 10.71
N SER A 326 -13.84 16.77 11.70
CA SER A 326 -15.26 17.17 11.73
C SER A 326 -15.40 18.65 12.07
N VAL A 327 -16.35 19.31 11.41
CA VAL A 327 -16.74 20.71 11.66
C VAL A 327 -17.89 20.77 12.67
N GLY A 328 -17.84 21.75 13.58
CA GLY A 328 -18.83 21.96 14.63
C GLY A 328 -18.30 22.88 15.74
N ALA A 329 -19.09 23.13 16.78
CA ALA A 329 -18.74 24.07 17.85
C ALA A 329 -17.41 23.76 18.54
N ASP A 330 -17.12 22.46 18.76
CA ASP A 330 -15.90 22.00 19.44
C ASP A 330 -14.75 21.66 18.49
N CYS A 331 -14.80 22.07 17.21
CA CYS A 331 -13.66 21.83 16.30
C CYS A 331 -12.40 22.59 16.76
N TYR A 332 -11.23 22.09 16.38
CA TYR A 332 -9.99 22.84 16.51
C TYR A 332 -9.87 23.86 15.37
N VAL A 333 -9.18 24.96 15.62
CA VAL A 333 -9.18 26.15 14.73
C VAL A 333 -7.76 26.64 14.42
N ALA A 334 -7.61 27.45 13.37
CA ALA A 334 -6.37 28.17 13.10
C ALA A 334 -5.96 29.07 14.27
N ASP A 335 -4.65 29.31 14.39
CA ASP A 335 -3.96 29.97 15.50
C ASP A 335 -4.07 29.30 16.90
N GLU A 336 -4.83 28.20 17.05
CA GLU A 336 -4.86 27.40 18.27
C GLU A 336 -3.46 26.79 18.58
N LEU A 337 -3.07 26.79 19.85
CA LEU A 337 -1.79 26.25 20.33
C LEU A 337 -1.99 24.87 20.97
N VAL A 338 -1.56 23.82 20.27
CA VAL A 338 -1.63 22.43 20.74
C VAL A 338 -0.24 21.95 21.12
N VAL A 339 -0.06 21.40 22.33
CA VAL A 339 1.22 20.85 22.79
C VAL A 339 1.30 19.37 22.42
N SER A 340 2.30 18.96 21.64
CA SER A 340 2.52 17.55 21.27
C SER A 340 3.06 16.73 22.44
N ARG A 341 2.96 15.39 22.33
CA ARG A 341 3.59 14.41 23.24
C ARG A 341 5.09 14.67 23.44
N ALA A 342 5.78 15.21 22.43
CA ALA A 342 7.19 15.57 22.51
C ALA A 342 7.46 16.92 23.23
N GLY A 343 6.45 17.52 23.85
CA GLY A 343 6.52 18.82 24.51
C GLY A 343 6.73 19.98 23.54
N ARG A 344 6.20 19.88 22.30
CA ARG A 344 6.37 20.92 21.28
C ARG A 344 5.09 21.73 21.17
N ARG A 345 5.18 23.06 21.33
CA ARG A 345 4.05 23.98 21.14
C ARG A 345 3.81 24.17 19.65
N VAL A 346 2.73 23.59 19.12
CA VAL A 346 2.34 23.68 17.70
C VAL A 346 1.25 24.71 17.54
N ARG A 347 1.49 25.75 16.73
CA ARG A 347 0.41 26.61 16.23
C ARG A 347 -0.25 25.97 15.02
N VAL A 348 -1.56 25.82 15.08
CA VAL A 348 -2.41 25.39 13.96
C VAL A 348 -2.42 26.51 12.92
N GLY A 349 -2.09 26.20 11.68
CA GLY A 349 -2.15 27.14 10.55
C GLY A 349 -3.32 26.88 9.60
N ASN A 350 -3.83 25.64 9.58
CA ASN A 350 -4.99 25.24 8.77
C ASN A 350 -5.50 23.85 9.25
N THR A 351 -6.80 23.66 9.36
CA THR A 351 -7.40 22.41 9.88
C THR A 351 -7.61 21.33 8.80
N ASP A 352 -7.34 21.64 7.53
CA ASP A 352 -7.15 20.71 6.39
C ASP A 352 -5.71 20.15 6.33
N ALA A 353 -4.95 20.36 7.41
CA ALA A 353 -3.64 19.76 7.66
C ALA A 353 -3.66 18.91 8.95
N GLU A 354 -4.79 18.28 9.24
CA GLU A 354 -5.06 17.37 10.35
C GLU A 354 -4.16 16.12 10.37
N GLY A 355 -3.80 15.59 9.20
CA GLY A 355 -3.21 14.26 9.05
C GLY A 355 -1.81 14.17 9.63
N ARG A 356 -1.13 15.31 9.75
CA ARG A 356 0.17 15.42 10.45
C ARG A 356 -0.04 15.54 11.95
N MET A 357 -1.08 16.24 12.40
CA MET A 357 -1.45 16.36 13.83
C MET A 357 -1.81 14.99 14.41
N VAL A 358 -2.62 14.18 13.72
CA VAL A 358 -2.99 12.84 14.24
C VAL A 358 -1.83 11.83 14.25
N MET A 359 -0.70 12.11 13.58
CA MET A 359 0.44 11.18 13.52
C MET A 359 1.60 11.52 14.46
N VAL A 360 1.82 12.80 14.83
CA VAL A 360 3.06 13.22 15.53
C VAL A 360 3.27 12.55 16.88
N ASP A 361 2.20 12.29 17.63
CA ASP A 361 2.30 11.72 18.97
C ASP A 361 2.54 10.21 18.93
N LEU A 362 1.91 9.50 17.99
CA LEU A 362 2.17 8.08 17.72
C LEU A 362 3.59 7.89 17.17
N LEU A 363 4.06 8.84 16.36
CA LEU A 363 5.45 8.89 15.87
C LEU A 363 6.44 9.16 17.03
N CYS A 364 6.04 9.94 18.03
CA CYS A 364 6.79 10.17 19.26
C CYS A 364 6.82 8.91 20.16
N GLU A 365 5.69 8.22 20.37
CA GLU A 365 5.63 6.92 21.06
C GLU A 365 6.50 5.86 20.36
N MET A 366 6.46 5.80 19.02
CA MET A 366 7.30 4.87 18.26
C MET A 366 8.79 5.24 18.35
N LYS A 367 9.15 6.52 18.35
CA LYS A 367 10.52 6.98 18.65
C LYS A 367 10.95 6.60 20.06
N GLU A 368 10.10 6.77 21.08
CA GLU A 368 10.36 6.37 22.47
C GLU A 368 10.58 4.85 22.60
N LYS A 369 9.84 4.04 21.82
CA LYS A 369 10.02 2.58 21.76
C LYS A 369 11.29 2.18 21.01
N ALA A 370 11.60 2.84 19.88
CA ALA A 370 12.70 2.50 18.98
C ALA A 370 14.07 2.44 19.68
N VAL A 371 14.27 3.19 20.77
CA VAL A 371 15.53 3.18 21.54
C VAL A 371 15.85 1.86 22.23
N ARG A 372 14.89 0.92 22.28
CA ARG A 372 15.01 -0.41 22.91
C ARG A 372 14.97 -1.56 21.90
N GLU A 373 14.90 -1.25 20.60
CA GLU A 373 14.64 -2.21 19.53
C GLU A 373 15.89 -2.57 18.71
N VAL A 374 15.90 -3.74 18.09
CA VAL A 374 17.05 -4.21 17.29
C VAL A 374 16.97 -3.67 15.86
N SER A 375 17.93 -2.82 15.48
CA SER A 375 18.02 -2.23 14.13
C SER A 375 16.70 -1.57 13.68
N PRO A 376 16.16 -0.61 14.46
CA PRO A 376 14.84 -0.03 14.21
C PRO A 376 14.81 0.77 12.91
N GLN A 377 13.81 0.51 12.09
CA GLN A 377 13.43 1.34 10.96
C GLN A 377 11.98 1.76 11.13
N LEU A 378 11.73 3.06 11.09
CA LEU A 378 10.43 3.66 11.33
C LEU A 378 9.78 4.06 9.99
N PHE A 379 8.46 4.04 10.01
CA PHE A 379 7.57 4.23 8.89
C PHE A 379 6.36 4.96 9.46
N THR A 380 5.87 5.94 8.72
CA THR A 380 4.49 6.42 8.79
C THR A 380 3.74 5.74 7.62
N ILE A 381 2.49 6.07 7.27
CA ILE A 381 1.89 5.90 5.92
C ILE A 381 0.76 6.95 5.80
N ALA A 382 0.68 7.82 4.78
CA ALA A 382 -0.27 8.95 4.89
C ALA A 382 -0.74 9.65 3.60
N THR A 383 -2.07 9.79 3.45
CA THR A 383 -2.75 10.64 2.47
C THR A 383 -2.77 12.11 2.88
N LEU A 384 -1.64 12.80 2.82
CA LEU A 384 -1.47 14.05 3.57
C LEU A 384 -1.67 15.37 2.81
N THR A 385 -1.35 15.46 1.51
CA THR A 385 -1.23 16.77 0.84
C THR A 385 -1.52 16.78 -0.66
N GLY A 386 -2.36 17.71 -1.10
CA GLY A 386 -2.77 17.96 -2.50
C GLY A 386 -1.61 18.02 -3.51
N HIS A 387 -0.46 18.58 -3.11
CA HIS A 387 0.70 18.75 -3.97
C HIS A 387 1.29 17.43 -4.50
N ALA A 388 1.13 16.30 -3.81
CA ALA A 388 1.78 15.05 -4.25
C ALA A 388 1.27 14.57 -5.63
N ILE A 389 -0.05 14.58 -5.85
CA ILE A 389 -0.65 14.25 -7.17
C ILE A 389 -0.37 15.36 -8.19
N ARG A 390 -0.29 16.64 -7.78
CA ARG A 390 0.08 17.72 -8.71
C ARG A 390 1.55 17.67 -9.14
N ALA A 391 2.42 16.98 -8.41
CA ALA A 391 3.82 16.78 -8.75
C ALA A 391 4.07 15.53 -9.61
N MET A 392 3.54 14.37 -9.18
CA MET A 392 3.86 13.07 -9.81
C MET A 392 2.66 12.38 -10.48
N GLY A 393 1.51 13.04 -10.55
CA GLY A 393 0.29 12.49 -11.15
C GLY A 393 -0.41 11.42 -10.31
N PRO A 394 -1.47 10.79 -10.84
CA PRO A 394 -2.35 9.88 -10.11
C PRO A 394 -1.95 8.40 -10.22
N ASN A 395 -0.70 8.08 -10.56
CA ASN A 395 -0.23 6.70 -10.80
C ASN A 395 1.10 6.35 -10.08
N TYR A 396 1.66 7.29 -9.31
CA TYR A 396 3.00 7.20 -8.72
C TYR A 396 3.02 7.70 -7.28
N SER A 397 3.97 7.19 -6.49
CA SER A 397 3.96 7.31 -5.03
C SER A 397 5.25 7.92 -4.48
N ILE A 398 5.18 9.02 -3.72
CA ILE A 398 6.38 9.82 -3.35
C ILE A 398 7.12 9.28 -2.12
N ILE A 399 8.46 9.20 -2.22
CA ILE A 399 9.43 8.65 -1.26
C ILE A 399 10.53 9.68 -0.91
N MET A 400 10.83 9.93 0.38
CA MET A 400 11.57 11.13 0.87
C MET A 400 12.54 10.92 2.06
N ASP A 401 13.82 10.68 1.79
CA ASP A 401 14.80 10.34 2.83
C ASP A 401 15.04 11.44 3.90
N ASN A 402 15.04 11.03 5.18
CA ASN A 402 15.59 11.83 6.27
C ASN A 402 17.14 11.74 6.28
N GLY A 403 17.82 12.62 7.03
CA GLY A 403 19.29 12.74 7.00
C GLY A 403 20.07 11.42 7.21
N PRO A 404 19.81 10.65 8.30
CA PRO A 404 20.32 9.29 8.45
C PRO A 404 20.07 8.38 7.24
N ALA A 405 18.84 8.40 6.73
CA ALA A 405 18.33 7.51 5.69
C ALA A 405 18.94 7.69 4.31
N HIS A 406 19.13 8.96 3.93
CA HIS A 406 19.70 9.32 2.65
C HIS A 406 21.10 8.70 2.48
N ARG A 407 21.82 8.56 3.61
CA ARG A 407 23.14 7.93 3.69
C ARG A 407 23.12 6.40 3.63
N SER A 408 21.96 5.74 3.68
CA SER A 408 21.80 4.32 3.29
C SER A 408 21.16 4.13 1.92
N GLY A 409 20.83 5.22 1.20
CA GLY A 409 20.16 5.17 -0.11
C GLY A 409 18.85 4.40 -0.06
N ASN A 410 18.10 4.50 1.04
CA ASN A 410 16.93 3.65 1.27
C ASN A 410 15.83 3.95 0.23
N ALA A 411 15.53 5.22 -0.11
CA ALA A 411 14.59 5.55 -1.20
C ALA A 411 14.86 4.79 -2.52
N ALA A 412 16.11 4.76 -2.97
CA ALA A 412 16.49 4.12 -4.22
C ALA A 412 16.35 2.58 -4.19
N GLN A 413 16.40 1.97 -3.00
CA GLN A 413 16.13 0.54 -2.82
C GLN A 413 14.62 0.23 -2.88
N TRP A 414 13.80 1.13 -2.34
CA TRP A 414 12.33 1.03 -2.43
C TRP A 414 11.82 1.23 -3.84
N GLN A 415 12.31 2.25 -4.54
CA GLN A 415 11.97 2.52 -5.94
C GLN A 415 12.18 1.26 -6.80
N LYS A 416 13.35 0.61 -6.67
CA LYS A 416 13.69 -0.66 -7.31
C LYS A 416 12.83 -1.85 -6.85
N ALA A 417 12.43 -1.91 -5.58
CA ALA A 417 11.51 -2.94 -5.10
C ALA A 417 10.08 -2.76 -5.67
N GLY A 418 9.68 -1.51 -5.87
CA GLY A 418 8.42 -1.11 -6.48
C GLY A 418 8.35 -1.43 -7.98
N GLU A 419 9.42 -1.12 -8.72
CA GLU A 419 9.60 -1.48 -10.14
C GLU A 419 9.36 -2.98 -10.39
N VAL A 420 9.87 -3.87 -9.52
CA VAL A 420 9.72 -5.33 -9.62
C VAL A 420 8.27 -5.81 -9.53
N LEU A 421 7.39 -5.08 -8.84
CA LEU A 421 5.98 -5.45 -8.63
C LEU A 421 4.96 -4.55 -9.36
N GLY A 422 5.41 -3.48 -10.03
CA GLY A 422 4.53 -2.50 -10.66
C GLY A 422 3.85 -1.54 -9.66
N ASP A 423 4.53 -1.25 -8.55
CA ASP A 423 4.14 -0.29 -7.51
C ASP A 423 5.24 0.77 -7.35
N VAL A 424 5.28 1.74 -8.28
CA VAL A 424 6.47 2.56 -8.52
C VAL A 424 6.53 3.80 -7.62
N PHE A 425 7.71 4.05 -7.03
CA PHE A 425 7.97 5.19 -6.16
C PHE A 425 8.82 6.30 -6.82
N GLU A 426 8.46 7.56 -6.57
CA GLU A 426 9.17 8.75 -7.05
C GLU A 426 9.95 9.45 -5.93
N VAL A 427 11.26 9.60 -6.12
CA VAL A 427 12.17 10.10 -5.08
C VAL A 427 12.15 11.63 -5.01
N SER A 428 11.60 12.14 -3.90
CA SER A 428 11.64 13.55 -3.52
C SER A 428 12.58 13.75 -2.33
N THR A 429 12.94 15.00 -2.02
CA THR A 429 13.99 15.29 -1.03
C THR A 429 13.58 16.44 -0.11
N ILE A 430 13.62 16.18 1.19
CA ILE A 430 13.45 17.20 2.24
C ILE A 430 14.71 18.08 2.26
N ARG A 431 14.55 19.40 2.28
CA ARG A 431 15.61 20.43 2.29
C ARG A 431 15.50 21.28 3.54
N ARG A 432 16.50 22.13 3.84
CA ARG A 432 16.45 22.96 5.09
C ARG A 432 15.22 23.87 5.09
N GLU A 433 14.82 24.35 3.92
CA GLU A 433 13.68 25.24 3.69
C GLU A 433 12.37 24.65 4.24
N ASP A 434 12.23 23.31 4.22
CA ASP A 434 11.07 22.61 4.77
C ASP A 434 11.02 22.70 6.30
N TYR A 435 12.19 22.71 6.96
CA TYR A 435 12.31 22.89 8.42
C TYR A 435 12.16 24.37 8.80
N GLU A 436 12.78 25.29 8.05
CA GLU A 436 12.63 26.75 8.27
C GLU A 436 11.18 27.21 8.13
N PHE A 437 10.45 26.65 7.16
CA PHE A 437 9.01 26.86 6.99
C PHE A 437 8.22 26.48 8.26
N HIS A 438 8.57 25.37 8.90
CA HIS A 438 7.88 24.84 10.10
C HIS A 438 8.38 25.36 11.46
N LYS A 439 9.47 26.14 11.55
CA LYS A 439 9.81 26.84 12.81
C LYS A 439 8.69 27.79 13.22
N GLY A 440 8.45 27.94 14.53
CA GLY A 440 7.58 28.99 15.07
C GLY A 440 7.98 30.40 14.60
N LYS A 441 7.00 31.31 14.52
CA LYS A 441 7.21 32.69 14.03
C LYS A 441 7.23 33.72 15.17
N SER A 442 7.01 33.28 16.39
CA SER A 442 6.86 34.07 17.62
C SER A 442 7.35 33.26 18.82
N GLU A 443 7.35 33.86 20.02
CA GLU A 443 7.85 33.20 21.24
C GLU A 443 6.90 32.15 21.84
N TYR A 444 5.61 32.22 21.50
CA TYR A 444 4.56 31.39 22.10
C TYR A 444 4.39 30.01 21.42
N GLU A 445 4.82 29.85 20.16
CA GLU A 445 4.88 28.55 19.49
C GLU A 445 6.31 28.11 19.16
N ASP A 446 6.57 26.81 19.22
CA ASP A 446 7.85 26.23 18.78
C ASP A 446 7.84 25.93 17.28
N ILE A 447 6.66 25.58 16.77
CA ILE A 447 6.43 24.99 15.45
C ILE A 447 5.13 25.57 14.87
N LEU A 448 5.17 25.94 13.60
CA LEU A 448 3.99 26.26 12.80
C LEU A 448 3.55 25.02 12.03
N GLN A 449 2.29 24.58 12.16
CA GLN A 449 1.76 23.38 11.51
C GLN A 449 1.83 23.42 9.98
N CYS A 450 1.48 24.57 9.39
CA CYS A 450 1.46 24.87 7.96
C CYS A 450 1.16 26.36 7.74
N ASN A 451 1.08 26.80 6.48
CA ASN A 451 0.57 28.10 6.07
C ASN A 451 -0.93 28.02 5.73
N ASN A 452 -1.56 29.19 5.61
CA ASN A 452 -2.98 29.37 5.33
C ASN A 452 -3.38 29.09 3.85
N LEU A 453 -2.53 28.43 3.06
CA LEU A 453 -2.86 28.03 1.68
C LEU A 453 -3.23 26.54 1.65
N PRO A 454 -4.16 26.11 0.78
CA PRO A 454 -4.44 24.70 0.56
C PRO A 454 -3.17 23.89 0.26
N SER A 455 -3.13 22.64 0.73
CA SER A 455 -1.97 21.75 0.55
C SER A 455 -1.64 21.40 -0.91
N SER A 456 -2.51 21.77 -1.86
CA SER A 456 -2.33 21.71 -3.33
C SER A 456 -1.67 22.95 -3.93
N ALA A 457 -1.57 24.06 -3.19
CA ALA A 457 -1.05 25.35 -3.63
C ALA A 457 0.26 25.78 -2.92
N THR A 458 0.50 25.31 -1.70
CA THR A 458 1.73 25.60 -0.94
C THR A 458 2.98 25.11 -1.66
N PRO A 459 3.98 25.97 -1.97
CA PRO A 459 5.24 25.56 -2.57
C PRO A 459 5.95 24.49 -1.72
N ARG A 460 6.51 23.46 -2.37
CA ARG A 460 7.07 22.27 -1.70
C ARG A 460 6.07 21.55 -0.77
N GLY A 461 4.78 21.67 -1.05
CA GLY A 461 3.68 21.25 -0.18
C GLY A 461 3.66 19.78 0.21
N HIS A 462 4.35 18.90 -0.53
CA HIS A 462 4.52 17.49 -0.13
C HIS A 462 5.86 17.19 0.59
N GLN A 463 6.81 18.13 0.62
CA GLN A 463 8.07 17.99 1.37
C GLN A 463 8.03 18.70 2.73
N THR A 464 7.37 19.86 2.82
CA THR A 464 7.23 20.58 4.11
C THR A 464 6.64 19.71 5.24
N PRO A 465 5.54 18.94 5.06
CA PRO A 465 4.93 18.21 6.17
C PRO A 465 5.82 17.09 6.73
N ALA A 466 6.78 16.62 5.93
CA ALA A 466 7.80 15.67 6.37
C ALA A 466 8.71 16.29 7.45
N ALA A 467 9.17 17.52 7.24
CA ALA A 467 9.93 18.26 8.25
C ALA A 467 9.08 18.55 9.51
N PHE A 468 7.80 18.91 9.35
CA PHE A 468 6.87 19.04 10.49
C PHE A 468 6.80 17.77 11.34
N LEU A 469 6.61 16.60 10.71
CA LEU A 469 6.52 15.32 11.42
C LEU A 469 7.80 15.03 12.22
N ILE A 470 8.97 15.32 11.64
CA ILE A 470 10.27 15.14 12.30
C ILE A 470 10.43 16.08 13.50
N MET A 471 10.18 17.37 13.34
CA MET A 471 10.37 18.40 14.38
C MET A 471 9.36 18.26 15.54
N THR A 472 8.13 17.86 15.24
CA THR A 472 7.01 17.85 16.20
C THR A 472 6.95 16.58 17.03
N SER A 473 7.39 15.44 16.46
CA SER A 473 7.60 14.19 17.21
C SER A 473 8.92 14.16 17.97
N GLY A 474 9.81 15.14 17.76
CA GLY A 474 11.14 15.20 18.38
C GLY A 474 12.12 14.15 17.84
N LEU A 475 11.95 13.70 16.59
CA LEU A 475 12.88 12.78 15.92
C LEU A 475 14.23 13.44 15.62
N ASP A 476 14.23 14.76 15.43
CA ASP A 476 15.42 15.61 15.30
C ASP A 476 16.34 15.53 16.54
N LYS A 477 15.77 15.61 17.75
CA LYS A 477 16.53 15.62 19.02
C LYS A 477 17.27 14.31 19.30
N VAL A 478 16.86 13.19 18.72
CA VAL A 478 17.57 11.90 18.86
C VAL A 478 18.86 11.87 18.03
N LEU A 479 19.00 12.75 17.03
CA LEU A 479 20.16 12.78 16.14
C LEU A 479 21.39 13.48 16.75
N THR A 480 21.24 14.23 17.85
CA THR A 480 22.30 15.09 18.42
C THR A 480 22.89 14.60 19.74
N HIS A 481 22.13 13.90 20.60
CA HIS A 481 22.54 13.65 22.00
C HIS A 481 23.39 12.39 22.26
N LEU A 482 23.60 11.50 21.27
CA LEU A 482 24.28 10.21 21.43
C LEU A 482 25.82 10.27 21.34
N HIS A 483 26.44 11.26 22.00
CA HIS A 483 27.87 11.57 21.82
C HIS A 483 28.82 11.03 22.91
N LYS A 484 28.32 10.23 23.87
CA LYS A 484 29.13 9.56 24.91
C LYS A 484 28.60 8.14 25.16
N SER A 485 29.40 7.15 24.75
CA SER A 485 29.14 5.69 24.75
C SER A 485 27.87 5.22 24.01
N LEU A 486 27.86 3.97 23.53
CA LEU A 486 26.73 3.34 22.79
C LEU A 486 26.24 4.11 21.53
N CYS A 487 27.16 4.58 20.69
CA CYS A 487 26.85 5.25 19.41
C CYS A 487 26.29 4.29 18.32
N ARG A 488 25.08 3.75 18.52
CA ARG A 488 24.34 2.88 17.57
C ARG A 488 22.81 3.07 17.60
N MET A 489 22.34 4.30 17.51
CA MET A 489 20.90 4.59 17.33
C MET A 489 20.70 5.61 16.20
N LYS A 490 19.74 5.36 15.31
CA LYS A 490 19.46 6.18 14.13
C LYS A 490 17.97 6.16 13.79
N CYS A 491 17.18 7.03 14.42
CA CYS A 491 15.73 7.11 14.22
C CYS A 491 15.33 7.80 12.90
N SER A 492 14.25 7.31 12.28
CA SER A 492 14.26 7.09 10.83
C SER A 492 12.87 6.73 10.24
N GLY A 493 11.93 7.68 10.05
CA GLY A 493 10.46 7.45 9.91
C GLY A 493 9.73 7.81 8.57
N SER A 494 9.19 6.81 7.83
CA SER A 494 8.80 6.74 6.37
C SER A 494 7.30 6.51 5.92
N SER A 495 6.54 7.42 5.23
CA SER A 495 5.05 7.32 4.91
C SER A 495 4.46 7.01 3.48
N VAL A 496 4.29 5.74 3.09
CA VAL A 496 3.78 5.21 1.78
C VAL A 496 2.66 6.01 1.08
N PRO A 497 2.75 6.28 -0.25
CA PRO A 497 1.55 6.60 -1.04
C PRO A 497 0.86 5.49 -1.83
N PHE A 498 -0.40 5.77 -2.21
CA PHE A 498 -1.15 5.05 -3.24
C PHE A 498 -2.24 5.92 -3.89
N VAL A 499 -2.54 5.69 -5.17
CA VAL A 499 -3.70 6.27 -5.87
C VAL A 499 -4.50 5.19 -6.59
N PHE A 500 -5.83 5.20 -6.41
CA PHE A 500 -6.71 4.11 -6.84
C PHE A 500 -7.13 4.20 -8.32
N ARG A 501 -6.25 3.73 -9.21
CA ARG A 501 -6.69 3.20 -10.53
C ARG A 501 -6.12 1.85 -10.93
N ARG A 502 -5.01 1.40 -10.33
CA ARG A 502 -4.43 0.05 -10.43
C ARG A 502 -3.51 -0.22 -9.23
N SER A 503 -2.91 -1.41 -9.18
CA SER A 503 -1.87 -1.82 -8.21
C SER A 503 -2.31 -1.97 -6.74
N THR A 504 -1.34 -1.89 -5.82
CA THR A 504 -1.13 -2.86 -4.74
C THR A 504 -0.22 -2.25 -3.66
N VAL A 505 -0.68 -1.99 -2.43
CA VAL A 505 0.25 -1.55 -1.37
C VAL A 505 1.06 -2.72 -0.84
N TRP A 506 2.40 -2.69 -0.98
CA TRP A 506 3.30 -3.49 -0.14
C TRP A 506 4.60 -2.76 0.21
N ILE A 507 4.86 -2.59 1.51
CA ILE A 507 6.02 -1.86 2.03
C ILE A 507 6.94 -2.82 2.81
N LEU A 508 7.82 -3.56 2.10
CA LEU A 508 8.98 -4.25 2.70
C LEU A 508 10.31 -3.97 1.98
N ALA A 509 11.32 -3.49 2.71
CA ALA A 509 12.70 -3.35 2.22
C ALA A 509 13.73 -4.05 3.11
N ARG A 510 14.79 -4.50 2.44
CA ARG A 510 15.87 -5.38 2.91
C ARG A 510 17.11 -4.56 3.30
N LEU A 511 18.01 -5.15 4.08
CA LEU A 511 19.45 -5.13 3.75
C LEU A 511 20.14 -6.28 4.49
N CYS A 512 21.20 -6.84 3.89
CA CYS A 512 21.85 -8.07 4.35
C CYS A 512 22.90 -7.82 5.43
N ARG A 513 23.29 -8.90 6.13
CA ARG A 513 24.63 -9.04 6.71
C ARG A 513 25.52 -9.86 5.77
N THR A 514 26.78 -9.45 5.70
CA THR A 514 27.95 -10.33 5.61
C THR A 514 28.92 -9.91 6.74
N PRO A 515 29.87 -10.76 7.16
CA PRO A 515 30.68 -10.50 8.36
C PRO A 515 31.83 -9.50 8.11
N THR A 516 32.41 -9.05 9.23
CA THR A 516 33.61 -8.19 9.42
C THR A 516 33.51 -6.68 9.09
N SER A 517 34.26 -5.88 9.87
CA SER A 517 34.58 -4.44 9.72
C SER A 517 33.46 -3.40 9.44
N THR A 518 33.14 -2.63 10.50
CA THR A 518 32.85 -1.16 10.48
C THR A 518 31.81 -0.57 9.50
N LEU A 519 30.55 -0.36 9.98
CA LEU A 519 29.71 0.89 9.94
C LEU A 519 28.17 0.55 9.98
N PRO A 520 27.28 1.35 10.63
CA PRO A 520 25.85 0.99 10.84
C PRO A 520 24.78 1.78 10.01
N ALA A 521 23.55 1.25 9.85
CA ALA A 521 22.50 1.69 8.88
C ALA A 521 21.14 2.24 9.49
N PRO A 522 20.30 3.00 8.72
CA PRO A 522 18.91 3.45 9.07
C PRO A 522 17.84 3.59 7.91
N ALA A 523 16.68 4.27 8.14
CA ALA A 523 15.49 4.51 7.22
C ALA A 523 14.83 5.96 7.27
N VAL A 524 13.66 6.22 6.63
CA VAL A 524 13.31 7.37 5.72
C VAL A 524 12.19 8.38 6.17
N LEU A 525 11.42 9.05 5.26
CA LEU A 525 10.10 9.76 5.31
C LEU A 525 9.38 9.62 3.91
N PHE A 526 8.04 9.70 3.71
CA PHE A 526 7.34 9.54 2.39
C PHE A 526 5.89 10.19 2.44
N LEU A 527 5.08 10.55 1.38
CA LEU A 527 3.68 11.17 1.50
C LEU A 527 2.70 11.20 0.25
N VAL A 528 1.35 11.00 0.37
CA VAL A 528 0.29 11.03 -0.72
C VAL A 528 -0.55 12.34 -0.81
N SER A 529 -1.40 12.44 -1.84
CA SER A 529 -2.54 13.37 -2.04
C SER A 529 -3.88 12.62 -2.21
N GLN A 530 -5.00 13.32 -1.99
CA GLN A 530 -6.34 12.94 -2.49
C GLN A 530 -6.53 13.34 -3.97
N GLN A 531 -7.53 12.77 -4.65
CA GLN A 531 -7.84 13.04 -6.06
C GLN A 531 -9.07 13.96 -6.23
N GLU A 532 -8.92 15.04 -7.00
CA GLU A 532 -10.04 15.81 -7.56
C GLU A 532 -10.61 15.11 -8.82
N PRO A 533 -11.93 15.21 -9.10
CA PRO A 533 -12.54 14.58 -10.27
C PRO A 533 -12.10 15.28 -11.58
N PRO A 534 -11.63 14.54 -12.61
CA PRO A 534 -11.07 15.14 -13.82
C PRO A 534 -12.14 15.62 -14.82
N SER A 535 -11.92 16.81 -15.38
CA SER A 535 -12.81 17.44 -16.37
C SER A 535 -12.27 17.37 -17.81
N SER A 536 -12.80 16.44 -18.61
CA SER A 536 -12.68 16.32 -20.09
C SER A 536 -11.29 15.93 -20.71
N PRO A 537 -11.21 15.47 -21.98
CA PRO A 537 -10.14 14.56 -22.46
C PRO A 537 -9.42 14.92 -23.81
N TRP A 538 -8.50 14.02 -24.26
CA TRP A 538 -7.79 13.94 -25.59
C TRP A 538 -6.56 14.87 -25.80
N GLN A 539 -5.48 14.56 -26.56
CA GLN A 539 -4.77 13.29 -26.91
C GLN A 539 -3.27 13.59 -27.37
N PRO A 540 -2.45 12.79 -28.13
CA PRO A 540 -1.00 12.60 -27.83
C PRO A 540 0.02 12.93 -28.98
N THR A 541 1.23 12.31 -28.96
CA THR A 541 2.36 12.24 -29.96
C THR A 541 3.61 13.13 -29.65
N THR A 542 4.90 12.81 -29.93
CA THR A 542 5.62 11.58 -30.40
C THR A 542 7.18 11.61 -30.21
N THR A 543 7.82 10.44 -29.98
CA THR A 543 9.17 9.94 -30.42
C THR A 543 10.54 10.51 -29.97
N CYS A 544 11.55 9.58 -29.97
CA CYS A 544 13.03 9.69 -29.98
C CYS A 544 13.81 9.79 -28.64
N SER A 545 15.02 9.20 -28.47
CA SER A 545 15.74 8.10 -29.20
C SER A 545 17.05 7.68 -28.48
N MET A 546 17.22 6.37 -28.17
CA MET A 546 18.49 5.60 -27.97
C MET A 546 19.62 6.12 -27.04
N ALA A 547 20.06 5.29 -26.06
CA ALA A 547 21.33 4.52 -26.14
C ALA A 547 21.86 3.85 -24.82
N SER A 548 21.94 2.51 -24.84
CA SER A 548 23.03 1.65 -24.28
C SER A 548 23.35 1.48 -22.76
N LYS A 549 23.18 0.23 -22.28
CA LYS A 549 24.17 -0.62 -21.53
C LYS A 549 24.57 -0.22 -20.07
N GLN A 550 24.79 -1.11 -19.07
CA GLN A 550 24.75 -2.58 -18.89
C GLN A 550 24.78 -2.91 -17.35
N ILE A 551 24.52 -4.18 -16.95
CA ILE A 551 24.85 -4.83 -15.63
C ILE A 551 23.88 -4.55 -14.44
N ILE A 552 23.54 -5.48 -13.51
CA ILE A 552 23.00 -6.87 -13.56
C ILE A 552 22.66 -7.37 -12.12
N LEU A 553 21.58 -8.16 -11.98
CA LEU A 553 21.09 -9.00 -10.85
C LEU A 553 21.56 -8.76 -9.38
N ASN A 554 20.60 -8.75 -8.45
CA ASN A 554 20.56 -9.65 -7.26
C ASN A 554 19.32 -9.46 -6.34
N VAL A 555 18.33 -10.39 -6.37
CA VAL A 555 17.24 -10.44 -5.36
C VAL A 555 16.85 -11.87 -4.92
N TYR A 556 16.89 -12.86 -5.84
CA TYR A 556 16.32 -14.23 -5.68
C TYR A 556 16.68 -14.96 -4.37
N ASN A 557 17.88 -14.73 -3.83
CA ASN A 557 18.41 -15.42 -2.65
C ASN A 557 17.89 -14.80 -1.33
N LEU A 558 16.59 -15.00 -1.05
CA LEU A 558 15.98 -14.80 0.28
C LEU A 558 14.92 -15.85 0.64
N CYS A 559 14.32 -16.54 -0.33
CA CYS A 559 13.22 -17.49 -0.12
C CYS A 559 13.66 -18.96 -0.34
N THR A 560 14.97 -19.22 -0.25
CA THR A 560 15.60 -20.51 -0.63
C THR A 560 16.76 -20.94 0.27
N SER A 561 17.23 -20.11 1.21
CA SER A 561 18.24 -20.49 2.20
C SER A 561 17.57 -21.07 3.46
N SER A 562 17.77 -22.36 3.69
CA SER A 562 17.60 -23.06 4.97
C SER A 562 18.48 -22.49 6.07
#